data_AF-S8D485-F1
#
_entry.id   AF-S8D485-F1
#
_cell.length_a   1.000
_cell.length_b   1.000
_cell.length_c   1.000
_cell.angle_alpha   90.00
_cell.angle_beta   90.00
_cell.angle_gamma   90.00
#
_symmetry.space_group_name_H-M   'P 1'
#
loop_
_entity.id
_entity.type
_entity.pdbx_description
1 polymer ?
#
loop_
_entity_poly.entity_id
_entity_poly.type
_entity_poly.pdbx_seq_one_letter_code
_entity_poly.pdbx_strand_id
1 'polypeptide(L)'
;NGCLPRGCIKGSKGPWLVRRITKGGSMATSFRFPSERERLVNRQRERRRRSVAHKIFEGLRAGGGYELPRHADCNDLLRALCEEAGWHVDDDGTVSR
;
A
#
# COMPACT_ATOMS: atom_id res chain seq x y z
N ASN A 1 -0.07 19.60 -18.53
CA ASN A 1 -0.05 19.43 -17.05
C ASN A 1 -0.28 17.98 -16.68
N GLY A 2 0.71 17.12 -16.94
CA GLY A 2 0.64 15.70 -16.60
C GLY A 2 1.08 15.49 -15.15
N CYS A 3 0.16 15.02 -14.30
CA CYS A 3 0.44 14.65 -12.92
C CYS A 3 1.52 13.55 -12.92
N LEU A 4 2.78 13.90 -12.61
CA LEU A 4 3.84 12.91 -12.41
C LEU A 4 3.47 12.09 -11.17
N PRO A 5 3.25 10.77 -11.27
CA PRO A 5 2.88 9.97 -10.12
C PRO A 5 4.08 9.91 -9.17
N ARG A 6 4.04 10.74 -8.11
CA ARG A 6 4.90 10.58 -6.95
C ARG A 6 4.35 9.38 -6.17
N GLY A 7 4.85 8.19 -6.48
CA GLY A 7 4.45 6.98 -5.77
C GLY A 7 4.89 5.73 -6.48
N CYS A 8 5.21 4.70 -5.70
CA CYS A 8 5.50 3.33 -6.12
C CYS A 8 4.33 2.63 -6.85
N ILE A 9 3.21 3.33 -7.06
CA ILE A 9 2.08 2.88 -7.88
C ILE A 9 2.50 3.03 -9.34
N LYS A 10 3.25 2.02 -9.80
CA LYS A 10 3.53 1.77 -11.20
C LYS A 10 2.20 1.63 -11.92
N GLY A 11 1.73 2.73 -12.52
CA GLY A 11 0.53 2.74 -13.34
C GLY A 11 0.58 1.57 -14.32
N SER A 12 -0.57 0.91 -14.51
CA SER A 12 -0.68 -0.24 -15.42
C SER A 12 -0.30 0.13 -16.87
N LYS A 13 -0.35 1.42 -17.20
CA LYS A 13 0.01 1.99 -18.49
C LYS A 13 1.06 3.11 -18.28
N GLY A 14 2.11 3.10 -19.09
CA GLY A 14 3.14 4.14 -19.11
C GLY A 14 4.54 3.73 -18.60
N PRO A 15 5.54 4.61 -18.76
CA PRO A 15 6.88 4.40 -18.24
C PRO A 15 6.91 4.54 -16.72
N TRP A 16 7.80 3.77 -16.08
CA TRP A 16 8.08 3.90 -14.65
C TRP A 16 9.10 5.00 -14.41
N LEU A 17 8.82 5.89 -13.46
CA LEU A 17 9.80 6.82 -12.94
C LEU A 17 10.78 6.06 -12.05
N VAL A 18 12.07 6.09 -12.38
CA VAL A 18 13.13 5.44 -11.63
C VAL A 18 14.06 6.51 -11.10
N ARG A 19 14.36 6.45 -9.79
CA ARG A 19 15.36 7.29 -9.14
C ARG A 19 16.56 6.42 -8.80
N ARG A 20 17.75 6.87 -9.19
CA ARG A 20 19.03 6.17 -8.96
C ARG A 20 20.07 7.15 -8.46
N ILE A 21 20.80 6.77 -7.43
CA ILE A 21 21.93 7.54 -6.93
C ILE A 21 23.11 7.28 -7.88
N THR A 22 23.70 8.34 -8.41
CA THR A 22 24.87 8.25 -9.28
C THR A 22 26.14 8.03 -8.45
N LYS A 23 27.24 7.64 -9.10
CA LYS A 23 28.53 7.43 -8.41
C LYS A 23 29.04 8.67 -7.65
N GLY A 24 28.57 9.87 -8.01
CA GLY A 24 28.89 11.13 -7.32
C GLY A 24 27.90 11.53 -6.22
N GLY A 25 27.00 10.64 -5.80
CA GLY A 25 26.02 10.92 -4.74
C GLY A 25 24.80 11.75 -5.17
N SER A 26 24.76 12.24 -6.42
CA SER A 26 23.61 12.98 -6.94
C SER A 26 22.46 12.04 -7.33
N MET A 27 21.21 12.49 -7.12
CA MET A 27 20.01 11.72 -7.46
C MET A 27 19.60 11.98 -8.91
N ALA A 28 19.74 10.98 -9.78
CA ALA A 28 19.26 11.05 -11.16
C ALA A 28 17.86 10.40 -11.28
N THR A 29 16.97 11.07 -12.00
CA THR A 29 15.61 10.58 -12.28
C THR A 29 15.48 10.27 -13.76
N SER A 30 15.02 9.06 -14.12
CA SER A 30 14.80 8.66 -15.51
C SER A 30 13.50 7.90 -15.70
N PHE A 31 12.98 7.92 -16.93
CA PHE A 31 11.84 7.10 -17.32
C PHE A 31 12.32 5.77 -17.89
N ARG A 32 11.79 4.66 -17.35
CA ARG A 32 12.01 3.31 -17.86
C ARG A 32 10.74 2.80 -18.48
N PHE A 33 10.82 2.17 -19.65
CA PHE A 33 9.68 1.48 -20.27
C PHE A 33 9.72 0.00 -19.89
N PRO A 34 8.82 -0.48 -19.01
CA PRO A 34 8.77 -1.88 -18.61
C PRO A 34 8.29 -2.75 -19.77
N SER A 35 8.75 -4.00 -19.79
CA SER A 35 8.18 -5.04 -20.64
C SER A 35 6.82 -5.52 -20.11
N GLU A 36 6.02 -6.15 -20.98
CA GLU A 36 4.74 -6.77 -20.59
C GLU A 36 4.93 -7.84 -19.51
N ARG A 37 5.99 -8.65 -19.60
CA ARG A 37 6.32 -9.65 -18.58
C ARG A 37 6.53 -9.02 -17.21
N GLU A 38 7.27 -7.92 -17.12
CA GLU A 38 7.49 -7.22 -15.86
C GLU A 38 6.21 -6.62 -15.28
N ARG A 39 5.31 -6.10 -16.13
CA ARG A 39 3.99 -5.63 -15.71
C ARG A 39 3.15 -6.77 -15.13
N LEU A 40 3.15 -7.93 -15.79
CA LEU A 40 2.42 -9.12 -15.34
C LEU A 40 2.95 -9.61 -13.98
N VAL A 41 4.27 -9.69 -13.79
CA VAL A 41 4.87 -10.06 -12.50
C VAL A 41 4.46 -9.07 -11.40
N ASN A 42 4.51 -7.76 -11.68
CA ASN A 42 4.09 -6.75 -10.70
C ASN A 42 2.60 -6.89 -10.32
N ARG A 43 1.73 -7.14 -11.31
CA ARG A 43 0.30 -7.39 -11.08
C ARG A 43 0.07 -8.64 -10.25
N GLN A 44 0.78 -9.73 -10.54
CA GLN A 44 0.68 -10.98 -9.79
C GLN A 44 1.18 -10.82 -8.34
N ARG A 45 2.29 -10.09 -8.15
CA ARG A 45 2.81 -9.74 -6.82
C ARG A 45 1.77 -8.94 -6.03
N GLU A 46 1.17 -7.93 -6.64
CA GLU A 46 0.15 -7.09 -5.99
C GLU A 46 -1.12 -7.89 -5.66
N ARG A 47 -1.59 -8.74 -6.57
CA ARG A 47 -2.71 -9.66 -6.31
C ARG A 47 -2.40 -10.60 -5.13
N ARG A 48 -1.19 -11.18 -5.09
CA ARG A 48 -0.77 -12.03 -3.97
C ARG A 48 -0.72 -11.24 -2.66
N ARG A 49 -0.13 -10.04 -2.67
CA ARG A 49 -0.07 -9.15 -1.50
C ARG A 49 -1.47 -8.85 -0.94
N ARG A 50 -2.41 -8.49 -1.81
CA ARG A 50 -3.81 -8.23 -1.43
C ARG A 50 -4.52 -9.48 -0.91
N SER A 51 -4.31 -10.63 -1.55
CA SER A 51 -4.90 -11.90 -1.09
C SER A 51 -4.39 -12.30 0.29
N VAL A 52 -3.12 -12.06 0.61
CA VAL A 52 -2.57 -12.30 1.95
C VAL A 52 -3.25 -11.38 2.97
N ALA A 53 -3.34 -10.08 2.70
CA ALA A 53 -4.03 -9.14 3.60
C ALA A 53 -5.49 -9.54 3.86
N HIS A 54 -6.23 -9.94 2.82
CA HIS A 54 -7.62 -10.40 2.97
C HIS A 54 -7.73 -11.61 3.91
N LYS A 55 -6.85 -12.61 3.76
CA LYS A 55 -6.83 -13.80 4.63
C LYS A 55 -6.52 -13.44 6.09
N ILE A 56 -5.63 -12.46 6.30
CA ILE A 56 -5.33 -11.96 7.65
C ILE A 56 -6.60 -11.33 8.25
N PHE A 57 -7.28 -10.43 7.54
CA PHE A 57 -8.49 -9.77 8.03
C PHE A 57 -9.64 -10.76 8.28
N GLU A 58 -9.78 -11.79 7.45
CA GLU A 58 -10.73 -12.88 7.69
C GLU A 58 -10.41 -13.65 8.98
N GLY A 59 -9.14 -13.98 9.23
CA GLY A 59 -8.72 -14.64 10.46
C GLY A 59 -8.97 -13.79 11.71
N LEU A 60 -8.68 -12.49 11.64
CA LEU A 60 -8.92 -11.55 12.74
C LEU A 60 -10.42 -11.41 13.06
N ARG A 61 -11.29 -11.37 12.04
CA ARG A 61 -12.74 -11.33 12.24
C ARG A 61 -13.29 -12.63 12.83
N ALA A 62 -12.78 -13.77 12.38
CA ALA A 62 -13.30 -15.07 12.79
C ALA A 62 -12.85 -15.51 14.20
N GLY A 63 -11.63 -15.17 14.61
CA GLY A 63 -11.07 -15.64 15.88
C GLY A 63 -10.20 -14.65 16.64
N GLY A 64 -9.97 -13.45 16.10
CA GLY A 64 -9.15 -12.42 16.74
C GLY A 64 -9.93 -11.42 17.59
N GLY A 65 -11.27 -11.48 17.61
CA GLY A 65 -12.09 -10.54 18.38
C GLY A 65 -12.17 -9.12 17.79
N TYR A 66 -11.65 -8.90 16.57
CA TYR A 66 -11.73 -7.61 15.91
C TYR A 66 -13.02 -7.48 15.10
N GLU A 67 -13.77 -6.40 15.33
CA GLU A 67 -14.98 -6.06 14.57
C GLU A 67 -14.65 -5.37 13.23
N LEU A 68 -13.92 -6.06 12.36
CA LEU A 68 -13.52 -5.52 11.07
C LEU A 68 -14.65 -5.62 10.02
N PRO A 69 -14.94 -4.56 9.24
CA PRO A 69 -15.89 -4.60 8.14
C PRO A 69 -15.58 -5.68 7.10
N ARG A 70 -16.60 -6.14 6.34
CA ARG A 70 -16.43 -7.18 5.30
C ARG A 70 -15.30 -6.86 4.32
N HIS A 71 -15.15 -5.59 3.96
CA HIS A 71 -14.14 -5.07 3.03
C HIS A 71 -13.13 -4.16 3.74
N ALA A 72 -12.71 -4.55 4.94
CA ALA A 72 -11.74 -3.80 5.73
C ALA A 72 -10.45 -3.54 4.94
N ASP A 73 -9.88 -2.36 5.15
CA ASP A 73 -8.55 -1.99 4.68
C ASP A 73 -7.55 -1.87 5.84
N CYS A 74 -6.33 -1.39 5.54
CA CYS A 74 -5.31 -1.24 6.58
C CYS A 74 -5.68 -0.20 7.63
N ASN A 75 -6.43 0.85 7.29
CA ASN A 75 -6.80 1.91 8.22
C ASN A 75 -7.84 1.40 9.20
N ASP A 76 -8.78 0.57 8.75
CA ASP A 76 -9.78 -0.05 9.64
C ASP A 76 -9.11 -0.95 10.67
N LEU A 77 -8.10 -1.73 10.27
CA LEU A 77 -7.30 -2.52 11.21
C LEU A 77 -6.53 -1.63 12.19
N LEU A 78 -5.90 -0.55 11.72
CA LEU A 78 -5.14 0.35 12.58
C LEU A 78 -6.04 1.04 13.62
N ARG A 79 -7.26 1.45 13.22
CA ARG A 79 -8.24 2.04 14.13
C ARG A 79 -8.65 1.04 15.21
N ALA A 80 -9.01 -0.19 14.83
CA ALA A 80 -9.37 -1.23 15.79
C ALA A 80 -8.23 -1.56 16.78
N LEU A 81 -6.98 -1.56 16.32
CA LEU A 81 -5.80 -1.73 17.17
C LEU A 81 -5.59 -0.57 18.14
N CYS A 82 -5.78 0.67 17.68
CA CYS A 82 -5.71 1.85 18.54
C CYS A 82 -6.78 1.80 19.63
N GLU A 83 -8.02 1.49 19.27
CA GLU A 83 -9.15 1.37 20.21
C GLU A 83 -8.89 0.29 21.26
N GLU A 84 -8.39 -0.89 20.85
CA GLU A 84 -8.00 -1.96 21.78
C GLU A 84 -6.88 -1.52 22.75
N ALA A 85 -5.92 -0.74 22.25
CA ALA A 85 -4.86 -0.16 23.07
C ALA A 85 -5.32 1.05 23.93
N GLY A 86 -6.60 1.44 23.84
CA GLY A 86 -7.20 2.55 24.56
C GLY A 86 -6.82 3.93 24.01
N TRP A 87 -6.57 4.04 22.71
CA TRP A 87 -6.36 5.29 21.98
C TRP A 87 -7.57 5.57 21.08
N HIS A 88 -7.98 6.84 20.99
CA HIS A 88 -9.01 7.30 20.07
C HIS A 88 -8.35 7.78 18.76
N VAL A 89 -8.95 7.42 17.62
CA VAL A 89 -8.49 7.86 16.30
C VAL A 89 -9.63 8.60 15.60
N ASP A 90 -9.40 9.87 15.31
CA ASP A 90 -10.35 10.73 14.59
C ASP A 90 -10.39 10.39 13.09
N ASP A 91 -11.42 10.87 12.39
CA ASP A 91 -11.60 10.65 10.95
C ASP A 91 -10.49 11.28 10.08
N ASP A 92 -9.81 12.30 10.60
CA ASP A 92 -8.65 12.93 9.95
C ASP A 92 -7.33 12.17 10.21
N GLY A 93 -7.37 11.12 11.03
CA GLY A 93 -6.23 10.30 11.43
C GLY A 93 -5.46 10.83 12.64
N THR A 94 -5.97 11.85 13.34
CA THR A 94 -5.41 12.30 14.62
C THR A 94 -5.62 11.23 15.68
N VAL A 95 -4.59 10.95 16.48
CA VAL A 95 -4.65 9.92 17.53
C VAL A 95 -4.48 10.58 18.89
N SER A 96 -5.40 10.33 19.83
CA SER A 96 -5.43 10.89 21.18
C SER A 96 -5.71 9.82 22.24
N ARG A 97 -5.49 10.13 23.52
CA ARG A 97 -5.71 9.24 24.67
C ARG A 97 -6.13 10.03 25.90
#